data_AF-W1WSB2-F1
#
_entry.id   AF-W1WSB2-F1
#
_cell.length_a   1.000
_cell.length_b   1.000
_cell.length_c   1.000
_cell.angle_alpha   90.00
_cell.angle_beta   90.00
_cell.angle_gamma   90.00
#
_symmetry.space_group_name_H-M   'P 1'
#
loop_
_entity.id
_entity.type
_entity.pdbx_description
1 polymer ?
#
loop_
_entity_poly.entity_id
_entity_poly.type
_entity_poly.pdbx_seq_one_letter_code
_entity_poly.pdbx_strand_id
1 'polypeptide(L)'
;MKIKYVTEDGLLMIKNNADIVFREIIKGKEKTIMELFNDDSLIKETPYDIEEFTLDMSQPQGKESLTDGENVQRVYNHMKYLSDSQASDERIWTSYTLNEQIDYMRYRWKTENANDMLNRYFFNYSSQRSLFRNGIARLWWIGRVTYDERRNDPYELTKYICKNQDFLESICGRNIFNNPKVQKASISAIYDADRNGAAITREVVRGVSKYINLLSGTYLLDILSYEDIYTKVYRKLTENLEGLNDL
;
A
#
# COMPACT_ATOMS: atom_id res chain seq x y z
N MET A 1 -3.19 -4.83 22.62
CA MET A 1 -2.01 -5.66 22.30
C MET A 1 -0.85 -4.74 21.89
N LYS A 2 0.40 -5.21 21.80
CA LYS A 2 1.51 -4.41 21.29
C LYS A 2 1.77 -4.66 19.82
N ILE A 3 2.32 -3.67 19.09
CA ILE A 3 2.82 -3.90 17.73
C ILE A 3 3.97 -4.90 17.81
N LYS A 4 3.90 -5.94 16.99
CA LYS A 4 4.93 -6.98 16.89
C LYS A 4 5.83 -6.79 15.68
N TYR A 5 7.05 -7.32 15.76
CA TYR A 5 8.02 -7.32 14.68
C TYR A 5 8.90 -8.58 14.75
N VAL A 6 9.42 -9.01 13.60
CA VAL A 6 10.41 -10.10 13.54
C VAL A 6 11.81 -9.56 13.82
N THR A 7 12.68 -10.30 14.49
CA THR A 7 14.10 -9.90 14.63
C THR A 7 14.82 -9.83 13.27
N GLU A 8 15.94 -9.10 13.18
CA GLU A 8 16.75 -9.09 11.93
C GLU A 8 17.20 -10.49 11.53
N ASP A 9 17.79 -11.23 12.48
CA ASP A 9 18.24 -12.59 12.25
C ASP A 9 17.09 -13.51 11.89
N GLY A 10 15.92 -13.32 12.53
CA GLY A 10 14.70 -14.04 12.21
C GLY A 10 14.21 -13.75 10.79
N LEU A 11 14.22 -12.49 10.36
CA LEU A 11 13.83 -12.10 9.01
C LEU A 11 14.74 -12.75 7.96
N LEU A 12 16.06 -12.72 8.20
CA LEU A 12 17.04 -13.36 7.32
C LEU A 12 16.85 -14.89 7.29
N MET A 13 16.66 -15.51 8.46
CA MET A 13 16.42 -16.95 8.60
C MET A 13 15.17 -17.37 7.83
N ILE A 14 14.06 -16.66 8.00
CA ILE A 14 12.79 -16.95 7.31
C ILE A 14 12.97 -16.84 5.80
N LYS A 15 13.61 -15.77 5.30
CA LYS A 15 13.84 -15.57 3.86
C LYS A 15 14.75 -16.63 3.25
N ASN A 16 15.82 -17.01 3.95
CA ASN A 16 16.74 -18.05 3.47
C ASN A 16 16.11 -19.45 3.45
N ASN A 17 14.98 -19.64 4.13
CA ASN A 17 14.22 -20.89 4.19
C ASN A 17 12.84 -20.77 3.53
N ALA A 18 12.68 -19.86 2.55
CA ALA A 18 11.39 -19.52 1.94
C ALA A 18 10.61 -20.72 1.41
N ASP A 19 11.28 -21.74 0.85
CA ASP A 19 10.61 -22.96 0.35
C ASP A 19 9.95 -23.80 1.45
N ILE A 20 10.61 -23.90 2.60
CA ILE A 20 10.08 -24.64 3.76
C ILE A 20 8.96 -23.82 4.40
N VAL A 21 9.18 -22.51 4.58
CA VAL A 21 8.16 -21.58 5.10
C VAL A 21 6.90 -21.64 4.24
N PHE A 22 7.02 -21.57 2.92
CA PHE A 22 5.89 -21.66 2.00
C PHE A 22 5.15 -23.00 2.16
N ARG A 23 5.89 -24.11 2.21
CA ARG A 23 5.31 -25.46 2.28
C ARG A 23 4.57 -25.70 3.59
N GLU A 24 5.20 -25.41 4.73
CA GLU A 24 4.69 -25.77 6.05
C GLU A 24 3.66 -24.75 6.57
N ILE A 25 3.89 -23.46 6.31
CA ILE A 25 3.11 -22.37 6.90
C ILE A 25 2.03 -21.88 5.93
N ILE A 26 2.37 -21.62 4.67
CA ILE A 26 1.42 -21.03 3.72
C ILE A 26 0.50 -22.10 3.13
N LYS A 27 1.08 -23.19 2.62
CA LYS A 27 0.34 -24.28 1.97
C LYS A 27 -0.18 -25.31 2.98
N GLY A 28 0.68 -25.79 3.88
CA GLY A 28 0.34 -26.80 4.88
C GLY A 28 -0.59 -26.26 5.97
N LYS A 29 -0.38 -25.00 6.39
CA LYS A 29 -1.09 -24.36 7.51
C LYS A 29 -0.93 -25.11 8.83
N GLU A 30 0.16 -25.85 8.97
CA GLU A 30 0.36 -26.78 10.09
C GLU A 30 1.15 -26.15 11.24
N LYS A 31 1.96 -25.13 10.94
CA LYS A 31 2.90 -24.51 11.88
C LYS A 31 2.88 -23.00 11.80
N THR A 32 3.15 -22.36 12.92
CA THR A 32 3.58 -20.96 13.02
C THR A 32 5.07 -20.84 12.67
N ILE A 33 5.57 -19.61 12.46
CA ILE A 33 7.01 -19.39 12.22
C ILE A 33 7.86 -19.79 13.44
N MET A 34 7.37 -19.57 14.67
CA MET A 34 8.09 -19.90 15.89
C MET A 34 8.22 -21.42 16.06
N GLU A 35 7.14 -22.17 15.79
CA GLU A 35 7.16 -23.64 15.80
C GLU A 35 8.04 -24.23 14.70
N LEU A 36 8.05 -23.64 13.50
CA LEU A 36 8.87 -24.14 12.39
C LEU A 36 10.36 -24.08 12.70
N PHE A 37 10.81 -22.99 13.33
CA PHE A 37 12.23 -22.78 13.67
C PHE A 37 12.58 -23.14 15.10
N ASN A 38 11.60 -23.56 15.91
CA ASN A 38 11.74 -23.84 17.35
C ASN A 38 12.40 -22.67 18.10
N ASP A 39 11.94 -21.45 17.82
CA ASP A 39 12.47 -20.21 18.38
C ASP A 39 11.35 -19.19 18.65
N ASP A 40 10.94 -19.10 19.91
CA ASP A 40 9.92 -18.14 20.38
C ASP A 40 10.44 -16.68 20.40
N SER A 41 11.74 -16.46 20.24
CA SER A 41 12.35 -15.13 20.24
C SER A 41 12.33 -14.43 18.88
N LEU A 42 11.85 -15.13 17.84
CA LEU A 42 11.71 -14.61 16.47
C LEU A 42 10.80 -13.39 16.39
N ILE A 43 9.71 -13.38 17.15
CA ILE A 43 8.78 -12.26 17.22
C ILE A 43 8.98 -11.52 18.54
N LYS A 44 9.10 -10.19 18.47
CA LYS A 44 9.20 -9.31 19.62
C LYS A 44 8.11 -8.25 19.58
N GLU A 45 7.84 -7.66 20.74
CA GLU A 45 6.89 -6.58 20.90
C GLU A 45 7.62 -5.24 20.99
N THR A 46 7.07 -4.23 20.32
CA THR A 46 7.46 -2.84 20.51
C THR A 46 6.82 -2.27 21.79
N PRO A 47 7.23 -1.09 22.28
CA PRO A 47 6.53 -0.43 23.39
C PRO A 47 5.18 0.18 23.00
N TYR A 48 4.76 0.11 21.73
CA TYR A 48 3.56 0.77 21.25
C TYR A 48 2.33 -0.14 21.34
N ASP A 49 1.29 0.33 22.02
CA ASP A 49 0.02 -0.35 22.13
C ASP A 49 -0.90 -0.06 20.93
N ILE A 50 -1.63 -1.08 20.50
CA ILE A 50 -2.73 -1.00 19.54
C ILE A 50 -3.93 -1.79 20.07
N GLU A 51 -5.11 -1.37 19.64
CA GLU A 51 -6.30 -2.21 19.71
C GLU A 51 -6.14 -3.42 18.78
N GLU A 52 -6.73 -4.54 19.17
CA GLU A 52 -6.78 -5.72 18.31
C GLU A 52 -7.73 -5.46 17.13
N PHE A 53 -7.32 -5.86 15.93
CA PHE A 53 -8.13 -5.67 14.74
C PHE A 53 -8.06 -6.88 13.81
N THR A 54 -9.16 -7.10 13.10
CA THR A 54 -9.29 -8.11 12.07
C THR A 54 -9.51 -7.45 10.72
N LEU A 55 -9.01 -8.07 9.66
CA LEU A 55 -9.23 -7.59 8.30
C LEU A 55 -10.50 -8.19 7.70
N ASP A 56 -11.22 -7.36 6.94
CA ASP A 56 -12.39 -7.73 6.17
C ASP A 56 -12.00 -8.75 5.09
N MET A 57 -12.66 -9.91 5.15
CA MET A 57 -12.56 -11.01 4.19
C MET A 57 -13.95 -11.43 3.69
N SER A 58 -14.93 -10.52 3.76
CA SER A 58 -16.33 -10.85 3.49
C SER A 58 -16.67 -11.01 2.01
N GLN A 59 -15.76 -10.64 1.10
CA GLN A 59 -16.02 -10.68 -0.34
C GLN A 59 -15.78 -12.09 -0.89
N PRO A 60 -16.55 -12.51 -1.91
CA PRO A 60 -16.37 -13.81 -2.51
C PRO A 60 -15.05 -13.88 -3.28
N GLN A 61 -14.63 -15.11 -3.57
CA GLN A 61 -13.45 -15.39 -4.41
C GLN A 61 -13.49 -14.61 -5.73
N GLY A 62 -12.37 -13.99 -6.08
CA GLY A 62 -12.22 -13.13 -7.25
C GLY A 62 -12.61 -11.67 -7.03
N LYS A 63 -13.20 -11.33 -5.88
CA LYS A 63 -13.58 -9.95 -5.49
C LYS A 63 -12.88 -9.48 -4.22
N GLU A 64 -11.83 -10.16 -3.80
CA GLU A 64 -11.13 -9.91 -2.54
C GLU A 64 -10.62 -8.46 -2.45
N SER A 65 -10.19 -7.88 -3.58
CA SER A 65 -9.72 -6.48 -3.68
C SER A 65 -10.76 -5.42 -3.32
N LEU A 66 -12.06 -5.74 -3.33
CA LEU A 66 -13.10 -4.80 -2.92
C LEU A 66 -13.08 -4.53 -1.40
N THR A 67 -12.42 -5.40 -0.62
CA THR A 67 -12.19 -5.19 0.82
C THR A 67 -11.07 -4.19 1.10
N ASP A 68 -10.21 -3.87 0.13
CA ASP A 68 -8.99 -3.09 0.36
C ASP A 68 -9.28 -1.72 1.00
N GLY A 69 -10.36 -1.04 0.60
CA GLY A 69 -10.71 0.28 1.15
C GLY A 69 -11.09 0.25 2.64
N GLU A 70 -11.78 -0.81 3.08
CA GLU A 70 -12.10 -1.05 4.49
C GLU A 70 -10.84 -1.47 5.25
N ASN A 71 -10.04 -2.35 4.67
CA ASN A 71 -8.82 -2.84 5.30
C ASN A 71 -7.74 -1.77 5.45
N VAL A 72 -7.66 -0.80 4.53
CA VAL A 72 -6.84 0.41 4.72
C VAL A 72 -7.29 1.19 5.94
N GLN A 73 -8.60 1.41 6.10
CA GLN A 73 -9.14 2.14 7.26
C GLN A 73 -8.77 1.44 8.56
N ARG A 74 -8.95 0.11 8.63
CA ARG A 74 -8.60 -0.68 9.81
C ARG A 74 -7.12 -0.59 10.13
N VAL A 75 -6.24 -0.95 9.20
CA VAL A 75 -4.78 -0.93 9.46
C VAL A 75 -4.30 0.48 9.78
N TYR A 76 -4.72 1.48 8.99
CA TYR A 76 -4.22 2.84 9.17
C TYR A 76 -4.72 3.45 10.48
N ASN A 77 -5.99 3.29 10.88
CA ASN A 77 -6.47 3.82 12.15
C ASN A 77 -5.74 3.21 13.36
N HIS A 78 -5.54 1.89 13.36
CA HIS A 78 -4.91 1.20 14.49
C HIS A 78 -3.42 1.51 14.60
N MET A 79 -2.75 1.86 13.49
CA MET A 79 -1.30 2.05 13.44
C MET A 79 -0.91 3.45 12.95
N LYS A 80 -1.83 4.44 12.99
CA LYS A 80 -1.66 5.79 12.40
C LYS A 80 -0.48 6.56 13.00
N TYR A 81 -0.13 6.24 14.24
CA TYR A 81 0.92 6.91 15.00
C TYR A 81 2.33 6.46 14.61
N LEU A 82 2.47 5.40 13.81
CA LEU A 82 3.78 5.02 13.28
C LEU A 82 4.33 6.16 12.42
N SER A 83 5.60 6.50 12.63
CA SER A 83 6.30 7.39 11.71
C SER A 83 6.57 6.69 10.37
N ASP A 84 6.74 7.47 9.31
CA ASP A 84 7.12 6.95 7.99
C ASP A 84 8.38 6.07 8.05
N SER A 85 9.32 6.38 8.96
CA SER A 85 10.52 5.56 9.20
C SER A 85 10.19 4.20 9.82
N GLN A 86 9.30 4.15 10.81
CA GLN A 86 8.88 2.89 11.43
C GLN A 86 8.05 2.06 10.47
N ALA A 87 7.12 2.69 9.75
CA ALA A 87 6.30 2.02 8.74
C ALA A 87 7.09 1.59 7.48
N SER A 88 8.36 2.01 7.36
CA SER A 88 9.28 1.51 6.33
C SER A 88 10.06 0.27 6.76
N ASP A 89 9.95 -0.15 8.03
CA ASP A 89 10.64 -1.32 8.56
C ASP A 89 9.91 -2.62 8.17
N GLU A 90 10.55 -3.44 7.34
CA GLU A 90 10.00 -4.73 6.88
C GLU A 90 9.60 -5.65 8.04
N ARG A 91 10.33 -5.61 9.16
CA ARG A 91 10.16 -6.56 10.27
C ARG A 91 8.79 -6.51 10.90
N ILE A 92 8.21 -5.31 10.99
CA ILE A 92 6.83 -5.12 11.45
C ILE A 92 5.90 -5.85 10.49
N TRP A 93 6.01 -5.55 9.20
CA TRP A 93 5.10 -6.09 8.20
C TRP A 93 5.23 -7.60 8.01
N THR A 94 6.44 -8.17 8.11
CA THR A 94 6.64 -9.62 8.09
C THR A 94 5.98 -10.32 9.27
N SER A 95 6.00 -9.70 10.47
CA SER A 95 5.27 -10.24 11.62
C SER A 95 3.76 -10.25 11.36
N TYR A 96 3.22 -9.20 10.75
CA TYR A 96 1.78 -9.17 10.43
C TYR A 96 1.41 -10.09 9.27
N THR A 97 2.23 -10.24 8.24
CA THR A 97 1.91 -11.10 7.09
C THR A 97 1.99 -12.58 7.43
N LEU A 98 2.91 -13.00 8.31
CA LEU A 98 3.15 -14.40 8.66
C LEU A 98 2.57 -14.83 10.01
N ASN A 99 2.17 -13.87 10.87
CA ASN A 99 1.64 -14.17 12.19
C ASN A 99 0.27 -13.51 12.41
N GLU A 100 0.21 -12.19 12.56
CA GLU A 100 -1.02 -11.53 13.06
C GLU A 100 -2.19 -11.56 12.05
N GLN A 101 -1.90 -11.53 10.74
CA GLN A 101 -2.91 -11.37 9.68
C GLN A 101 -2.73 -12.41 8.55
N ILE A 102 -2.20 -13.59 8.88
CA ILE A 102 -1.88 -14.63 7.90
C ILE A 102 -3.11 -15.11 7.12
N ASP A 103 -4.28 -15.17 7.75
CA ASP A 103 -5.51 -15.59 7.08
C ASP A 103 -5.99 -14.59 6.05
N TYR A 104 -5.88 -13.29 6.34
CA TYR A 104 -6.10 -12.25 5.34
C TYR A 104 -5.11 -12.36 4.19
N MET A 105 -3.83 -12.63 4.47
CA MET A 105 -2.83 -12.81 3.44
C MET A 105 -3.15 -14.00 2.53
N ARG A 106 -3.60 -15.12 3.07
CA ARG A 106 -4.05 -16.29 2.30
C ARG A 106 -5.32 -16.02 1.48
N TYR A 107 -6.24 -15.22 2.03
CA TYR A 107 -7.46 -14.79 1.35
C TYR A 107 -7.15 -13.87 0.16
N ARG A 108 -6.39 -12.80 0.39
CA ARG A 108 -6.17 -11.69 -0.57
C ARG A 108 -5.00 -11.91 -1.52
N TRP A 109 -3.95 -12.60 -1.07
CA TRP A 109 -2.68 -12.78 -1.76
C TRP A 109 -2.34 -14.27 -1.85
N LYS A 110 -3.15 -14.99 -2.65
CA LYS A 110 -2.91 -16.39 -2.99
C LYS A 110 -1.57 -16.53 -3.70
N THR A 111 -0.80 -17.53 -3.29
CA THR A 111 0.59 -17.78 -3.74
C THR A 111 0.73 -19.24 -4.15
N GLU A 112 1.38 -19.51 -5.27
CA GLU A 112 1.55 -20.86 -5.78
C GLU A 112 2.91 -21.46 -5.43
N ASN A 113 3.89 -20.61 -5.13
CA ASN A 113 5.26 -20.99 -4.78
C ASN A 113 5.90 -19.98 -3.80
N ALA A 114 7.10 -20.30 -3.32
CA ALA A 114 7.85 -19.48 -2.39
C ALA A 114 8.21 -18.08 -2.94
N ASN A 115 8.46 -17.96 -4.25
CA ASN A 115 8.78 -16.67 -4.87
C ASN A 115 7.55 -15.74 -4.89
N ASP A 116 6.35 -16.27 -5.15
CA ASP A 116 5.10 -15.49 -5.03
C ASP A 116 4.88 -15.00 -3.60
N MET A 117 5.15 -15.87 -2.62
CA MET A 117 5.11 -15.51 -1.19
C MET A 117 6.10 -14.38 -0.89
N LEU A 118 7.37 -14.51 -1.30
CA LEU A 118 8.37 -13.46 -1.11
C LEU A 118 7.90 -12.10 -1.66
N ASN A 119 7.26 -12.09 -2.83
CA ASN A 119 6.75 -10.87 -3.46
C ASN A 119 5.58 -10.20 -2.73
N ARG A 120 4.86 -10.90 -1.85
CA ARG A 120 3.65 -10.37 -1.18
C ARG A 120 3.76 -10.30 0.34
N TYR A 121 4.53 -11.19 0.96
CA TYR A 121 4.66 -11.30 2.41
C TYR A 121 5.90 -10.56 2.93
N PHE A 122 6.83 -10.23 2.05
CA PHE A 122 8.12 -9.61 2.36
C PHE A 122 8.39 -8.39 1.47
N PHE A 123 9.44 -7.65 1.79
CA PHE A 123 9.97 -6.55 0.98
C PHE A 123 10.99 -7.12 -0.01
N ASN A 124 10.48 -7.77 -1.07
CA ASN A 124 11.29 -8.41 -2.10
C ASN A 124 11.51 -7.54 -3.36
N TYR A 125 11.26 -6.24 -3.26
CA TYR A 125 11.52 -5.25 -4.30
C TYR A 125 12.39 -4.12 -3.74
N SER A 126 12.65 -3.07 -4.53
CA SER A 126 13.25 -1.84 -4.00
C SER A 126 12.47 -1.34 -2.78
N SER A 127 13.16 -0.69 -1.83
CA SER A 127 12.59 -0.27 -0.54
C SER A 127 11.23 0.41 -0.71
N GLN A 128 11.13 1.37 -1.64
CA GLN A 128 9.89 2.06 -1.93
C GLN A 128 8.80 1.17 -2.52
N ARG A 129 9.14 0.35 -3.52
CA ARG A 129 8.15 -0.47 -4.22
C ARG A 129 7.58 -1.52 -3.27
N SER A 130 8.39 -2.02 -2.35
CA SER A 130 7.99 -2.98 -1.33
C SER A 130 6.89 -2.44 -0.40
N LEU A 131 6.90 -1.14 -0.06
CA LEU A 131 5.87 -0.50 0.78
C LEU A 131 4.45 -0.69 0.22
N PHE A 132 4.30 -0.71 -1.11
CA PHE A 132 3.02 -0.87 -1.79
C PHE A 132 2.80 -2.26 -2.39
N ARG A 133 3.80 -3.15 -2.33
CA ARG A 133 3.72 -4.53 -2.84
C ARG A 133 3.43 -5.55 -1.74
N ASN A 134 3.98 -5.34 -0.54
CA ASN A 134 3.68 -6.14 0.63
C ASN A 134 2.20 -6.02 0.99
N GLY A 135 1.55 -7.14 1.31
CA GLY A 135 0.10 -7.24 1.43
C GLY A 135 -0.52 -6.49 2.59
N ILE A 136 0.22 -6.26 3.68
CA ILE A 136 -0.23 -5.50 4.84
C ILE A 136 0.35 -4.09 4.82
N ALA A 137 1.66 -3.93 4.56
CA ALA A 137 2.29 -2.62 4.54
C ALA A 137 1.57 -1.65 3.59
N ARG A 138 1.14 -2.15 2.42
CA ARG A 138 0.39 -1.33 1.45
C ARG A 138 -0.87 -0.74 2.04
N LEU A 139 -1.56 -1.43 2.95
CA LEU A 139 -2.79 -0.93 3.55
C LEU A 139 -2.49 0.31 4.41
N TRP A 140 -1.42 0.26 5.19
CA TRP A 140 -0.95 1.41 5.96
C TRP A 140 -0.51 2.55 5.05
N TRP A 141 0.33 2.27 4.05
CA TRP A 141 0.87 3.31 3.15
C TRP A 141 -0.19 3.96 2.27
N ILE A 142 -1.20 3.21 1.82
CA ILE A 142 -2.35 3.81 1.12
C ILE A 142 -3.07 4.76 2.07
N GLY A 143 -3.36 4.34 3.30
CA GLY A 143 -3.99 5.19 4.31
C GLY A 143 -3.18 6.46 4.59
N ARG A 144 -1.86 6.31 4.80
CA ARG A 144 -0.92 7.40 5.06
C ARG A 144 -0.95 8.50 4.00
N VAL A 145 -1.17 8.14 2.75
CA VAL A 145 -1.14 9.03 1.59
C VAL A 145 -2.50 9.61 1.27
N THR A 146 -3.57 8.84 1.50
CA THR A 146 -4.93 9.21 1.05
C THR A 146 -5.83 9.74 2.15
N TYR A 147 -5.52 9.46 3.43
CA TYR A 147 -6.28 9.98 4.55
C TYR A 147 -6.20 11.51 4.63
N ASP A 148 -7.35 12.14 4.84
CA ASP A 148 -7.45 13.58 4.99
C ASP A 148 -8.56 13.97 5.96
N GLU A 149 -8.19 14.30 7.20
CA GLU A 149 -9.14 14.75 8.22
C GLU A 149 -9.92 16.03 7.85
N ARG A 150 -9.47 16.77 6.83
CA ARG A 150 -10.13 18.00 6.35
C ARG A 150 -11.27 17.71 5.38
N ARG A 151 -11.37 16.49 4.84
CA ARG A 151 -12.43 16.05 3.94
C ARG A 151 -13.64 15.57 4.75
N ASN A 152 -14.85 15.70 4.19
CA ASN A 152 -16.10 15.29 4.85
C ASN A 152 -16.07 13.80 5.22
N ASP A 153 -15.56 12.97 4.31
CA ASP A 153 -15.19 11.58 4.56
C ASP A 153 -13.67 11.49 4.51
N PRO A 154 -12.97 11.32 5.65
CA PRO A 154 -11.51 11.33 5.68
C PRO A 154 -10.84 10.26 4.83
N TYR A 155 -11.61 9.25 4.38
CA TYR A 155 -11.15 8.15 3.55
C TYR A 155 -11.74 8.18 2.13
N GLU A 156 -12.31 9.29 1.67
CA GLU A 156 -12.91 9.33 0.32
C GLU A 156 -11.88 9.05 -0.79
N LEU A 157 -10.66 9.59 -0.67
CA LEU A 157 -9.56 9.31 -1.60
C LEU A 157 -9.09 7.86 -1.50
N THR A 158 -9.10 7.29 -0.30
CA THR A 158 -8.78 5.87 -0.07
C THR A 158 -9.77 4.97 -0.79
N LYS A 159 -11.07 5.22 -0.61
CA LYS A 159 -12.14 4.47 -1.26
C LYS A 159 -12.04 4.58 -2.79
N TYR A 160 -11.68 5.76 -3.30
CA TYR A 160 -11.47 5.98 -4.73
C TYR A 160 -10.28 5.17 -5.28
N ILE A 161 -9.11 5.24 -4.63
CA ILE A 161 -7.91 4.58 -5.14
C ILE A 161 -8.00 3.05 -5.01
N CYS A 162 -8.61 2.53 -3.95
CA CYS A 162 -8.77 1.09 -3.72
C CYS A 162 -9.74 0.43 -4.72
N LYS A 163 -10.76 1.17 -5.19
CA LYS A 163 -11.63 0.72 -6.29
C LYS A 163 -10.87 0.59 -7.62
N ASN A 164 -9.81 1.37 -7.79
CA ASN A 164 -9.01 1.44 -9.02
C ASN A 164 -7.60 0.88 -8.79
N GLN A 165 -7.47 -0.45 -8.70
CA GLN A 165 -6.19 -1.12 -8.40
C GLN A 165 -5.04 -0.74 -9.35
N ASP A 166 -5.33 -0.46 -10.61
CA ASP A 166 -4.34 0.00 -11.58
C ASP A 166 -3.76 1.39 -11.25
N PHE A 167 -4.52 2.23 -10.55
CA PHE A 167 -4.07 3.57 -10.13
C PHE A 167 -3.11 3.46 -8.96
N LEU A 168 -3.39 2.56 -8.01
CA LEU A 168 -2.46 2.22 -6.92
C LEU A 168 -1.09 1.83 -7.46
N GLU A 169 -1.03 0.95 -8.46
CA GLU A 169 0.26 0.55 -9.03
C GLU A 169 0.95 1.66 -9.82
N SER A 170 0.18 2.50 -10.52
CA SER A 170 0.71 3.55 -11.39
C SER A 170 1.17 4.80 -10.66
N ILE A 171 0.57 5.10 -9.51
CA ILE A 171 0.85 6.27 -8.68
C ILE A 171 1.69 5.85 -7.48
N CYS A 172 1.12 5.07 -6.57
CA CYS A 172 1.75 4.76 -5.28
C CYS A 172 3.01 3.90 -5.44
N GLY A 173 3.06 3.04 -6.46
CA GLY A 173 4.19 2.13 -6.70
C GLY A 173 5.44 2.73 -7.36
N ARG A 174 5.49 4.04 -7.65
CA ARG A 174 6.60 4.65 -8.41
C ARG A 174 7.40 5.66 -7.57
N ASN A 175 8.72 5.68 -7.78
CA ASN A 175 9.65 6.55 -7.04
C ASN A 175 9.38 8.07 -7.17
N ILE A 176 8.80 8.49 -8.29
CA ILE A 176 8.45 9.91 -8.55
C ILE A 176 7.45 10.44 -7.51
N PHE A 177 6.72 9.52 -6.89
CA PHE A 177 5.72 9.78 -5.89
C PHE A 177 6.27 9.60 -4.47
N ASN A 178 7.58 9.55 -4.26
CA ASN A 178 8.16 9.42 -2.90
C ASN A 178 7.80 10.57 -1.96
N ASN A 179 7.39 11.72 -2.51
CA ASN A 179 6.91 12.84 -1.72
C ASN A 179 5.40 12.70 -1.45
N PRO A 180 4.95 12.53 -0.18
CA PRO A 180 3.53 12.39 0.16
C PRO A 180 2.68 13.58 -0.30
N LYS A 181 3.26 14.80 -0.36
CA LYS A 181 2.59 16.00 -0.89
C LYS A 181 2.28 15.83 -2.37
N VAL A 182 3.24 15.36 -3.16
CA VAL A 182 3.07 15.10 -4.60
C VAL A 182 2.02 14.03 -4.83
N GLN A 183 2.08 12.93 -4.08
CA GLN A 183 1.08 11.87 -4.15
C GLN A 183 -0.33 12.38 -3.84
N LYS A 184 -0.51 13.01 -2.68
CA LYS A 184 -1.83 13.46 -2.22
C LYS A 184 -2.43 14.52 -3.16
N ALA A 185 -1.63 15.47 -3.63
CA ALA A 185 -2.07 16.46 -4.61
C ALA A 185 -2.49 15.82 -5.94
N SER A 186 -1.71 14.85 -6.42
CA SER A 186 -2.00 14.15 -7.69
C SER A 186 -3.25 13.28 -7.59
N ILE A 187 -3.41 12.54 -6.50
CA ILE A 187 -4.60 11.70 -6.26
C ILE A 187 -5.84 12.59 -6.11
N SER A 188 -5.73 13.72 -5.40
CA SER A 188 -6.84 14.68 -5.27
C SER A 188 -7.24 15.24 -6.63
N ALA A 189 -6.28 15.69 -7.44
CA ALA A 189 -6.56 16.21 -8.79
C ALA A 189 -7.23 15.17 -9.68
N ILE A 190 -6.78 13.90 -9.65
CA ILE A 190 -7.41 12.81 -10.39
C ILE A 190 -8.83 12.54 -9.90
N TYR A 191 -9.04 12.55 -8.58
CA TYR A 191 -10.36 12.34 -7.98
C TYR A 191 -11.35 13.46 -8.34
N ASP A 192 -10.92 14.71 -8.20
CA ASP A 192 -11.77 15.87 -8.47
C ASP A 192 -12.06 15.99 -9.98
N ALA A 193 -11.10 15.66 -10.85
CA ALA A 193 -11.33 15.61 -12.30
C ALA A 193 -12.35 14.53 -12.68
N ASP A 194 -12.26 13.32 -12.10
CA ASP A 194 -13.23 12.25 -12.31
C ASP A 194 -14.64 12.67 -11.87
N ARG A 195 -14.76 13.27 -10.67
CA ARG A 195 -16.02 13.83 -10.17
C ARG A 195 -16.61 14.93 -11.04
N ASN A 196 -15.76 15.70 -11.71
CA ASN A 196 -16.16 16.76 -12.64
C ASN A 196 -16.39 16.23 -14.07
N GLY A 197 -16.43 14.90 -14.27
CA GLY A 197 -16.81 14.26 -15.52
C GLY A 197 -15.66 13.90 -16.45
N ALA A 198 -14.40 14.04 -16.03
CA ALA A 198 -13.26 13.59 -16.82
C ALA A 198 -13.22 12.06 -16.88
N ALA A 199 -13.05 11.48 -18.07
CA ALA A 199 -12.87 10.04 -18.22
C ALA A 199 -11.47 9.61 -17.76
N ILE A 200 -11.33 9.22 -16.48
CA ILE A 200 -10.05 8.77 -15.93
C ILE A 200 -9.83 7.29 -16.24
N THR A 201 -9.12 7.01 -17.33
CA THR A 201 -8.65 5.66 -17.66
C THR A 201 -7.28 5.36 -17.06
N ARG A 202 -6.88 4.09 -17.11
CA ARG A 202 -5.52 3.66 -16.74
C ARG A 202 -4.45 4.40 -17.54
N GLU A 203 -4.67 4.64 -18.82
CA GLU A 203 -3.76 5.34 -19.72
C GLU A 203 -3.60 6.80 -19.32
N VAL A 204 -4.70 7.44 -18.92
CA VAL A 204 -4.70 8.82 -18.40
C VAL A 204 -3.86 8.90 -17.13
N VAL A 205 -4.07 8.00 -16.17
CA VAL A 205 -3.28 7.95 -14.93
C VAL A 205 -1.79 7.69 -15.22
N ARG A 206 -1.47 6.79 -16.15
CA ARG A 206 -0.09 6.58 -16.60
C ARG A 206 0.49 7.84 -17.26
N GLY A 207 -0.34 8.60 -17.98
CA GLY A 207 0.00 9.92 -18.53
C GLY A 207 0.35 10.93 -17.45
N VAL A 208 -0.44 11.00 -16.37
CA VAL A 208 -0.13 11.82 -15.20
C VAL A 208 1.20 11.42 -14.57
N SER A 209 1.44 10.12 -14.37
CA SER A 209 2.73 9.65 -13.83
C SER A 209 3.92 10.05 -14.72
N LYS A 210 3.77 10.02 -16.04
CA LYS A 210 4.80 10.52 -16.98
C LYS A 210 4.98 12.03 -16.89
N TYR A 211 3.89 12.77 -16.76
CA TYR A 211 3.92 14.23 -16.63
C TYR A 211 4.62 14.67 -15.35
N ILE A 212 4.34 14.02 -14.22
CA ILE A 212 5.03 14.35 -12.96
C ILE A 212 6.52 13.98 -13.03
N ASN A 213 6.87 12.87 -13.71
CA ASN A 213 8.28 12.55 -13.98
C ASN A 213 8.96 13.64 -14.81
N LEU A 214 8.28 14.19 -15.82
CA LEU A 214 8.79 15.33 -16.58
C LEU A 214 8.96 16.56 -15.68
N LEU A 215 7.97 16.87 -14.82
CA LEU A 215 8.07 17.96 -13.85
C LEU A 215 9.27 17.79 -12.92
N SER A 216 9.61 16.57 -12.48
CA SER A 216 10.82 16.33 -11.67
C SER A 216 12.14 16.56 -12.38
N GLY A 217 12.15 16.53 -13.72
CA GLY A 217 13.31 16.88 -14.53
C GLY A 217 13.44 18.39 -14.78
N THR A 218 12.37 19.16 -14.58
CA THR A 218 12.32 20.61 -14.84
C THR A 218 12.31 21.45 -13.55
N TYR A 219 11.64 20.95 -12.52
CA TYR A 219 11.49 21.58 -11.22
C TYR A 219 12.05 20.67 -10.13
N LEU A 220 12.54 21.25 -9.05
CA LEU A 220 12.67 20.54 -7.80
C LEU A 220 11.26 20.31 -7.24
N LEU A 221 10.70 19.10 -7.37
CA LEU A 221 9.31 18.84 -6.95
C LEU A 221 9.04 19.20 -5.49
N ASP A 222 10.06 19.08 -4.63
CA ASP A 222 9.92 19.33 -3.20
C ASP A 222 9.59 20.79 -2.86
N ILE A 223 10.00 21.74 -3.72
CA ILE A 223 9.70 23.17 -3.52
C ILE A 223 8.31 23.57 -4.01
N LEU A 224 7.68 22.79 -4.90
CA LEU A 224 6.34 23.10 -5.38
C LEU A 224 5.33 22.96 -4.25
N SER A 225 4.40 23.91 -4.14
CA SER A 225 3.33 23.80 -3.15
C SER A 225 2.37 22.66 -3.51
N TYR A 226 1.56 22.25 -2.52
CA TYR A 226 0.48 21.28 -2.78
C TYR A 226 -0.44 21.78 -3.90
N GLU A 227 -0.83 23.05 -3.84
CA GLU A 227 -1.70 23.70 -4.84
C GLU A 227 -1.05 23.73 -6.23
N ASP A 228 0.25 24.04 -6.32
CA ASP A 228 0.95 24.05 -7.62
C ASP A 228 0.91 22.67 -8.29
N ILE A 229 1.16 21.61 -7.52
CA ILE A 229 1.14 20.24 -8.04
C ILE A 229 -0.29 19.86 -8.43
N TYR A 230 -1.26 20.14 -7.55
CA TYR A 230 -2.67 19.88 -7.81
C TYR A 230 -3.13 20.57 -9.10
N THR A 231 -2.91 21.89 -9.23
CA THR A 231 -3.32 22.66 -10.41
C THR A 231 -2.65 22.17 -11.68
N LYS A 232 -1.34 21.85 -11.65
CA LYS A 232 -0.63 21.31 -12.82
C LYS A 232 -1.19 19.97 -13.27
N VAL A 233 -1.46 19.06 -12.32
CA VAL A 233 -2.03 17.73 -12.62
C VAL A 233 -3.47 17.87 -13.10
N TYR A 234 -4.30 18.66 -12.42
CA TYR A 234 -5.70 18.88 -12.78
C TYR A 234 -5.82 19.48 -14.18
N ARG A 235 -5.06 20.52 -14.49
CA ARG A 235 -5.02 21.11 -15.83
C ARG A 235 -4.60 20.09 -16.88
N LYS A 236 -3.59 19.26 -16.59
CA LYS A 236 -3.14 18.22 -17.51
C LYS A 236 -4.24 17.19 -17.82
N LEU A 237 -5.11 16.91 -16.85
CA LEU A 237 -6.24 15.99 -17.00
C LEU A 237 -7.36 16.60 -17.85
N THR A 238 -7.61 17.90 -17.72
CA THR A 238 -8.72 18.60 -18.38
C THR A 238 -8.35 19.22 -19.73
N GLU A 239 -7.06 19.42 -20.03
CA GLU A 239 -6.55 19.93 -21.32
C GLU A 239 -7.07 19.11 -22.54
N ASN A 240 -7.47 17.85 -22.35
CA ASN A 240 -8.05 17.00 -23.42
C ASN A 240 -9.59 17.05 -23.51
N LEU A 241 -10.29 17.70 -22.57
CA LEU A 241 -11.75 17.82 -22.58
C LEU A 241 -12.22 19.07 -23.35
N GLU A 242 -11.41 20.14 -23.36
CA GLU A 242 -11.74 21.38 -24.08
C GLU A 242 -11.67 21.22 -25.61
N GLY A 243 -10.83 20.31 -26.12
CA GLY A 243 -10.71 20.05 -27.57
C GLY A 243 -11.79 19.16 -28.19
N LEU A 244 -12.76 18.66 -27.40
CA LEU A 244 -13.88 17.83 -27.86
C LEU A 244 -15.23 18.56 -27.89
N ASN A 245 -15.31 19.75 -27.30
CA ASN A 245 -16.51 20.60 -27.33
C ASN A 245 -16.53 21.58 -28.52
N ASP A 246 -15.47 21.60 -29.32
CA ASP A 246 -15.32 22.42 -30.54
C ASP A 246 -15.45 21.60 -31.85
N LEU A 247 -16.07 20.41 -31.79
CA LEU A 247 -16.44 19.56 -32.94
C LEU A 247 -17.93 19.22 -32.90
#